data_AF-A0A965DWI1-F1
#
_entry.id   AF-A0A965DWI1-F1
#
_cell.length_a   1.000
_cell.length_b   1.000
_cell.length_c   1.000
_cell.angle_alpha   90.00
_cell.angle_beta   90.00
_cell.angle_gamma   90.00
#
_symmetry.space_group_name_H-M   'P 1'
#
loop_
_entity.id
_entity.type
_entity.pdbx_description
1 polymer ?
#
loop_
_entity_poly.entity_id
_entity_poly.type
_entity_poly.pdbx_seq_one_letter_code
_entity_poly.pdbx_strand_id
1 'polypeptide(L)'
;MNPFDKPQSSKLVLITDPFEKTPLDENLFDLVIRTSSANSAREDIASSVFNICMQISNDSPIVLVAHERSGTLLPGIGSGLRASYRKLIGYVFIDGNLPTPNPIAPPNAQLLEHYFDSIPLTEDWPNAPVLYIQTKEDSNIWVEQVKVRGWKLINDEVSKALIEVRKLFSA
;
A
#
# COMPACT_ATOMS: atom_id res chain seq x y z
N MET A 1 -17.16 3.85 24.33
CA MET A 1 -16.24 2.78 23.90
C MET A 1 -15.36 2.43 25.08
N ASN A 2 -15.24 1.15 25.46
CA ASN A 2 -14.51 0.76 26.65
C ASN A 2 -13.01 0.70 26.32
N PRO A 3 -12.13 1.46 26.99
CA PRO A 3 -10.69 1.44 26.73
C PRO A 3 -10.02 0.09 27.05
N PHE A 4 -10.76 -0.86 27.62
CA PHE A 4 -10.30 -2.22 27.95
C PHE A 4 -10.79 -3.30 26.98
N ASP A 5 -11.54 -2.93 25.93
CA ASP A 5 -11.89 -3.90 24.88
C ASP A 5 -10.62 -4.34 24.14
N LYS A 6 -10.51 -5.66 23.90
CA LYS A 6 -9.37 -6.26 23.18
C LYS A 6 -9.18 -5.54 21.84
N PRO A 7 -7.95 -5.16 21.45
CA PRO A 7 -7.71 -4.57 20.15
C PRO A 7 -8.28 -5.48 19.06
N GLN A 8 -9.10 -4.91 18.17
CA GLN A 8 -9.61 -5.63 17.02
C GLN A 8 -8.45 -6.07 16.14
N SER A 9 -8.54 -7.27 15.57
CA SER A 9 -7.57 -7.77 14.60
C SER A 9 -7.36 -6.75 13.49
N SER A 10 -6.10 -6.50 13.14
CA SER A 10 -5.74 -5.61 12.04
C SER A 10 -6.40 -6.06 10.73
N LYS A 11 -6.88 -5.08 9.95
CA LYS A 11 -7.47 -5.27 8.63
C LYS A 11 -6.41 -5.05 7.54
N LEU A 12 -6.18 -6.07 6.72
CA LEU A 12 -5.34 -5.96 5.55
C LEU A 12 -6.17 -5.40 4.40
N VAL A 13 -5.81 -4.20 3.92
CA VAL A 13 -6.50 -3.54 2.82
C VAL A 13 -5.59 -3.57 1.60
N LEU A 14 -5.98 -4.30 0.56
CA LEU A 14 -5.24 -4.32 -0.72
C LEU A 14 -5.68 -3.15 -1.60
N ILE A 15 -4.71 -2.38 -2.07
CA ILE A 15 -4.84 -1.43 -3.16
C ILE A 15 -4.21 -2.08 -4.40
N THR A 16 -5.00 -2.26 -5.46
CA THR A 16 -4.54 -2.92 -6.68
C THR A 16 -5.09 -2.23 -7.93
N ASP A 17 -4.31 -2.21 -8.99
CA ASP A 17 -4.75 -1.76 -10.31
C ASP A 17 -5.49 -2.91 -11.05
N PRO A 18 -6.52 -2.62 -11.87
CA PRO A 18 -7.22 -3.64 -12.64
C PRO A 18 -6.37 -4.26 -13.77
N PHE A 19 -5.27 -3.60 -14.17
CA PHE A 19 -4.39 -4.07 -15.24
C PHE A 19 -3.06 -4.64 -14.71
N GLU A 20 -3.01 -5.04 -13.43
CA GLU A 20 -1.84 -5.72 -12.90
C GLU A 20 -1.56 -7.02 -13.69
N LYS A 21 -0.29 -7.24 -14.01
CA LYS A 21 0.13 -8.38 -14.85
C LYS A 21 -0.09 -9.72 -14.16
N THR A 22 -0.05 -9.73 -12.83
CA THR A 22 -0.22 -10.92 -12.00
C THR A 22 -1.17 -10.59 -10.85
N PRO A 23 -2.48 -10.76 -11.04
CA PRO A 23 -3.44 -10.46 -9.98
C PRO A 23 -3.21 -11.39 -8.78
N LEU A 24 -3.30 -10.81 -7.57
CA LEU A 24 -3.18 -11.56 -6.31
C LEU A 24 -4.50 -12.25 -5.96
N ASP A 25 -4.43 -13.31 -5.14
CA ASP A 25 -5.62 -13.92 -4.55
C ASP A 25 -6.25 -12.95 -3.54
N GLU A 26 -7.40 -12.41 -3.90
CA GLU A 26 -8.14 -11.41 -3.12
C GLU A 26 -8.65 -11.95 -1.78
N ASN A 27 -8.83 -13.26 -1.65
CA ASN A 27 -9.30 -13.89 -0.41
C ASN A 27 -8.28 -13.78 0.74
N LEU A 28 -7.04 -13.38 0.46
CA LEU A 28 -6.01 -13.15 1.46
C LEU A 28 -6.20 -11.84 2.24
N PHE A 29 -7.05 -10.94 1.73
CA PHE A 29 -7.24 -9.57 2.22
C PHE A 29 -8.62 -9.37 2.83
N ASP A 30 -8.70 -8.47 3.81
CA ASP A 30 -9.98 -8.14 4.48
C ASP A 30 -10.84 -7.18 3.63
N LEU A 31 -10.19 -6.36 2.81
CA LEU A 31 -10.82 -5.41 1.88
C LEU A 31 -9.92 -5.23 0.65
N VAL A 32 -10.52 -5.21 -0.54
CA VAL A 32 -9.83 -4.95 -1.80
C VAL A 32 -10.40 -3.67 -2.43
N ILE A 33 -9.52 -2.71 -2.67
CA ILE A 33 -9.81 -1.47 -3.38
C ILE A 33 -9.11 -1.52 -4.73
N ARG A 34 -9.90 -1.41 -5.80
CA ARG A 34 -9.39 -1.32 -7.16
C ARG A 34 -9.27 0.14 -7.56
N THR A 35 -8.08 0.54 -7.97
CA THR A 35 -7.84 1.88 -8.53
C THR A 35 -8.43 1.95 -9.94
N SER A 36 -8.77 3.15 -10.41
CA SER A 36 -9.22 3.35 -11.78
C SER A 36 -8.06 3.92 -12.59
N SER A 37 -7.44 3.11 -13.43
CA SER A 37 -6.34 3.56 -14.29
C SER A 37 -6.78 4.60 -15.35
N ALA A 38 -8.06 4.96 -15.39
CA ALA A 38 -8.63 6.06 -16.17
C ALA A 38 -8.77 7.38 -15.39
N ASN A 39 -8.68 7.35 -14.05
CA ASN A 39 -8.75 8.54 -13.20
C ASN A 39 -7.36 9.12 -12.98
N SER A 40 -7.23 10.23 -12.26
CA SER A 40 -5.93 10.70 -11.76
C SER A 40 -5.53 9.99 -10.46
N ALA A 41 -4.23 9.94 -10.15
CA ALA A 41 -3.76 9.42 -8.86
C ALA A 41 -4.41 10.11 -7.63
N ARG A 42 -4.80 11.40 -7.75
CA ARG A 42 -5.50 12.14 -6.67
C ARG A 42 -6.89 11.58 -6.41
N GLU A 43 -7.62 11.30 -7.48
CA GLU A 43 -8.97 10.75 -7.38
C GLU A 43 -8.93 9.34 -6.81
N ASP A 44 -7.97 8.51 -7.25
CA ASP A 44 -7.83 7.16 -6.70
C ASP A 44 -7.40 7.16 -5.23
N ILE A 45 -6.56 8.11 -4.80
CA ILE A 45 -6.28 8.31 -3.37
C ILE A 45 -7.57 8.68 -2.62
N ALA A 46 -8.30 9.69 -3.07
CA ALA A 46 -9.51 10.17 -2.41
C ALA A 46 -10.61 9.09 -2.34
N SER A 47 -10.86 8.40 -3.45
CA SER A 47 -11.81 7.30 -3.53
C SER A 47 -11.38 6.12 -2.66
N SER A 48 -10.10 5.78 -2.59
CA SER A 48 -9.61 4.71 -1.72
C SER A 48 -9.85 5.04 -0.24
N VAL A 49 -9.48 6.25 0.18
CA VAL A 49 -9.70 6.73 1.56
C VAL A 49 -11.19 6.69 1.91
N PHE A 50 -12.05 7.22 1.04
CA PHE A 50 -13.49 7.20 1.23
C PHE A 50 -14.03 5.77 1.41
N ASN A 51 -13.70 4.85 0.49
CA ASN A 51 -14.16 3.47 0.55
C ASN A 51 -13.71 2.74 1.82
N ILE A 52 -12.46 2.94 2.24
CA ILE A 52 -11.92 2.38 3.48
C ILE A 52 -12.68 2.91 4.70
N CYS A 53 -12.91 4.22 4.74
CA CYS A 53 -13.63 4.86 5.85
C CYS A 53 -15.07 4.33 5.99
N MET A 54 -15.72 4.03 4.86
CA MET A 54 -17.10 3.51 4.83
C MET A 54 -17.22 2.03 5.23
N GLN A 55 -16.19 1.22 5.01
CA GLN A 55 -16.28 -0.24 5.16
C GLN A 55 -15.57 -0.79 6.40
N ILE A 56 -14.55 -0.08 6.89
CA ILE A 56 -13.80 -0.49 8.08
C ILE A 56 -14.24 0.38 9.26
N SER A 57 -14.31 -0.17 10.47
CA SER A 57 -14.59 0.61 11.67
C SER A 57 -13.42 1.51 12.05
N ASN A 58 -13.67 2.66 12.68
CA ASN A 58 -12.61 3.61 13.05
C ASN A 58 -11.52 3.00 13.94
N ASP A 59 -11.90 2.11 14.85
CA ASP A 59 -10.99 1.52 15.85
C ASP A 59 -10.26 0.27 15.35
N SER A 60 -10.64 -0.27 14.19
CA SER A 60 -9.92 -1.37 13.56
C SER A 60 -8.55 -0.87 13.08
N PRO A 61 -7.43 -1.46 13.55
CA PRO A 61 -6.12 -1.14 12.98
C PRO A 61 -6.07 -1.51 11.50
N ILE A 62 -5.46 -0.67 10.67
CA ILE A 62 -5.38 -0.86 9.22
C ILE A 62 -3.92 -1.09 8.84
N VAL A 63 -3.68 -2.10 8.02
CA VAL A 63 -2.42 -2.29 7.28
C VAL A 63 -2.74 -2.09 5.80
N LEU A 64 -2.12 -1.08 5.20
CA LEU A 64 -2.26 -0.84 3.77
C LEU A 64 -1.31 -1.75 3.01
N VAL A 65 -1.83 -2.50 2.06
CA VAL A 65 -1.08 -3.38 1.17
C VAL A 65 -1.23 -2.86 -0.25
N ALA A 66 -0.14 -2.78 -1.01
CA ALA A 66 -0.22 -2.52 -2.43
C ALA A 66 0.67 -3.48 -3.21
N HIS A 67 0.19 -3.84 -4.39
CA HIS A 67 0.90 -4.64 -5.36
C HIS A 67 1.43 -3.74 -6.49
N GLU A 68 2.61 -4.06 -7.01
CA GLU A 68 3.19 -3.43 -8.21
C GLU A 68 3.00 -1.90 -8.24
N ARG A 69 2.22 -1.38 -9.21
CA ARG A 69 2.16 0.06 -9.48
C ARG A 69 1.36 0.83 -8.44
N SER A 70 0.41 0.18 -7.78
CA SER A 70 -0.38 0.80 -6.70
C SER A 70 0.46 1.19 -5.49
N GLY A 71 1.70 0.69 -5.36
CA GLY A 71 2.63 1.04 -4.27
C GLY A 71 2.85 2.55 -4.11
N THR A 72 2.89 3.29 -5.21
CA THR A 72 3.12 4.74 -5.20
C THR A 72 1.97 5.53 -4.58
N LEU A 73 0.77 4.95 -4.49
CA LEU A 73 -0.42 5.59 -3.92
C LEU A 73 -0.49 5.46 -2.40
N LEU A 74 0.21 4.48 -1.81
CA LEU A 74 0.11 4.17 -0.39
C LEU A 74 0.41 5.36 0.54
N PRO A 75 1.42 6.21 0.30
CA PRO A 75 1.67 7.38 1.15
C PRO A 75 0.46 8.33 1.17
N GLY A 76 -0.08 8.66 -0.01
CA GLY A 76 -1.23 9.56 -0.14
C GLY A 76 -2.48 9.01 0.54
N ILE A 77 -2.76 7.71 0.34
CA ILE A 77 -3.88 7.03 1.01
C ILE A 77 -3.66 7.04 2.52
N GLY A 78 -2.46 6.71 2.99
CA GLY A 78 -2.14 6.70 4.40
C GLY A 78 -2.28 8.08 5.06
N SER A 79 -1.88 9.14 4.38
CA SER A 79 -2.09 10.53 4.84
C SER A 79 -3.57 10.84 4.99
N GLY A 80 -4.38 10.52 3.98
CA GLY A 80 -5.83 10.72 4.02
C GLY A 80 -6.53 9.91 5.13
N LEU A 81 -6.09 8.67 5.37
CA LEU A 81 -6.59 7.85 6.47
C LEU A 81 -6.29 8.47 7.84
N ARG A 82 -5.07 8.98 8.05
CA ARG A 82 -4.72 9.67 9.30
C ARG A 82 -5.49 10.97 9.49
N ALA A 83 -5.64 11.76 8.42
CA ALA A 83 -6.48 12.96 8.45
C ALA A 83 -7.95 12.63 8.78
N SER A 84 -8.38 11.40 8.47
CA SER A 84 -9.70 10.86 8.82
C SER A 84 -9.72 10.13 10.18
N TYR A 85 -8.69 10.31 11.02
CA TYR A 85 -8.54 9.68 12.34
C TYR A 85 -8.59 8.14 12.33
N ARG A 86 -8.13 7.52 11.24
CA ARG A 86 -8.08 6.06 11.12
C ARG A 86 -6.76 5.52 11.66
N LYS A 87 -6.82 4.36 12.34
CA LYS A 87 -5.67 3.72 12.99
C LYS A 87 -4.80 2.96 11.99
N LEU A 88 -4.05 3.67 11.15
CA LEU A 88 -3.06 3.08 10.25
C LEU A 88 -1.82 2.64 11.03
N ILE A 89 -1.49 1.34 10.99
CA ILE A 89 -0.41 0.75 11.79
C ILE A 89 0.74 0.19 10.95
N GLY A 90 0.62 0.17 9.63
CA GLY A 90 1.72 -0.29 8.77
C GLY A 90 1.41 -0.27 7.29
N TYR A 91 2.47 -0.43 6.51
CA TYR A 91 2.46 -0.51 5.05
C TYR A 91 3.14 -1.79 4.59
N VAL A 92 2.57 -2.43 3.57
CA VAL A 92 3.13 -3.62 2.92
C VAL A 92 3.17 -3.38 1.42
N PHE A 93 4.37 -3.51 0.84
CA PHE A 93 4.57 -3.48 -0.60
C PHE A 93 4.82 -4.90 -1.08
N ILE A 94 3.99 -5.42 -1.97
CA ILE A 94 4.19 -6.72 -2.63
C ILE A 94 4.71 -6.43 -4.02
N ASP A 95 6.00 -6.69 -4.27
CA ASP A 95 6.66 -6.37 -5.55
C ASP A 95 6.41 -4.92 -6.02
N GLY A 96 6.11 -4.04 -5.05
CA GLY A 96 5.52 -2.73 -5.30
C GLY A 96 6.57 -1.69 -5.69
N ASN A 97 6.17 -0.78 -6.58
CA ASN A 97 6.94 0.43 -6.87
C ASN A 97 7.02 1.31 -5.62
N LEU A 98 8.22 1.69 -5.23
CA LEU A 98 8.41 2.62 -4.14
C LEU A 98 8.17 4.06 -4.62
N PRO A 99 7.58 4.93 -3.80
CA PRO A 99 7.50 6.36 -4.12
C PRO A 99 8.92 6.89 -4.34
N THR A 100 9.17 7.58 -5.45
CA THR A 100 10.46 8.22 -5.73
C THR A 100 10.29 9.74 -5.83
N PRO A 101 11.19 10.56 -5.25
CA PRO A 101 11.08 12.02 -5.27
C PRO A 101 11.03 12.63 -6.69
N ASN A 102 11.59 11.93 -7.68
CA ASN A 102 11.50 12.26 -9.10
C ASN A 102 11.26 10.96 -9.87
N PRO A 103 10.04 10.69 -10.37
CA PRO A 103 9.83 9.60 -11.31
C PRO A 103 10.58 9.93 -12.60
N ILE A 104 11.70 9.25 -12.86
CA ILE A 104 12.33 9.28 -14.18
C ILE A 104 11.53 8.30 -15.03
N ALA A 105 10.65 8.82 -15.89
CA ALA A 105 9.95 8.00 -16.86
C ALA A 105 10.96 7.25 -17.75
N PRO A 106 10.82 5.93 -17.98
CA PRO A 106 11.62 5.27 -19.01
C PRO A 106 11.29 5.91 -20.38
N PRO A 107 12.23 5.94 -21.34
CA PRO A 107 12.15 6.79 -22.55
C PRO A 107 10.92 6.61 -23.46
N ASN A 108 10.04 5.64 -23.18
CA ASN A 108 8.92 5.24 -24.01
C ASN A 108 7.55 5.29 -23.26
N ALA A 109 7.44 5.96 -22.11
CA ALA A 109 6.24 5.95 -21.25
C ALA A 109 5.23 7.10 -21.50
N GLN A 110 5.27 7.72 -22.69
CA GLN A 110 4.54 8.96 -23.02
C GLN A 110 3.01 8.93 -22.84
N LEU A 111 2.39 7.75 -22.71
CA LEU A 111 0.93 7.64 -22.48
C LEU A 111 0.54 7.44 -21.00
N LEU A 112 1.49 7.12 -20.12
CA LEU A 112 1.27 6.87 -18.68
C LEU A 112 1.75 8.03 -17.79
N GLU A 113 2.45 9.00 -18.38
CA GLU A 113 3.02 10.19 -17.73
C GLU A 113 1.95 11.06 -17.05
N HIS A 114 0.77 11.24 -17.67
CA HIS A 114 -0.27 12.12 -17.10
C HIS A 114 -0.93 11.63 -15.80
N TYR A 115 -0.87 10.34 -15.46
CA TYR A 115 -1.56 9.80 -14.28
C TYR A 115 -0.84 10.14 -12.97
N PHE A 116 0.50 10.13 -12.97
CA PHE A 116 1.35 10.31 -11.78
C PHE A 116 2.09 11.66 -11.72
N ASP A 117 2.22 12.39 -12.84
CA ASP A 117 3.07 13.60 -12.93
C ASP A 117 2.56 14.83 -12.16
N SER A 118 1.33 14.80 -11.64
CA SER A 118 0.73 16.00 -11.06
C SER A 118 0.84 16.12 -9.54
N ILE A 119 1.38 15.12 -8.83
CA ILE A 119 1.38 15.13 -7.36
C ILE A 119 2.81 15.16 -6.84
N PRO A 120 3.29 16.28 -6.27
CA PRO A 120 4.27 16.15 -5.21
C PRO A 120 3.51 15.45 -4.08
N LEU A 121 3.71 14.14 -3.91
CA LEU A 121 3.16 13.41 -2.77
C LEU A 121 3.97 13.89 -1.57
N THR A 122 3.59 15.05 -1.03
CA THR A 122 4.25 15.85 0.00
C THR A 122 4.28 15.20 1.39
N GLU A 123 4.31 13.88 1.45
CA GLU A 123 4.64 13.19 2.68
C GLU A 123 5.98 12.51 2.50
N ASP A 124 6.97 13.06 3.20
CA ASP A 124 8.27 12.45 3.41
C ASP A 124 8.07 11.11 4.10
N TRP A 125 7.80 10.08 3.30
CA TRP A 125 8.03 8.69 3.66
C TRP A 125 7.09 8.12 4.75
N PRO A 126 6.72 6.83 4.70
CA PRO A 126 5.70 6.29 5.58
C PRO A 126 6.04 6.41 7.07
N ASN A 127 5.15 7.05 7.82
CA ASN A 127 5.25 7.31 9.26
C ASN A 127 4.73 6.15 10.14
N ALA A 128 4.74 4.94 9.59
CA ALA A 128 4.40 3.68 10.25
C ALA A 128 5.35 2.59 9.72
N PRO A 129 5.51 1.44 10.41
CA PRO A 129 6.37 0.35 9.96
C PRO A 129 6.06 -0.08 8.52
N VAL A 130 7.13 -0.34 7.76
CA VAL A 130 7.05 -0.74 6.35
C VAL A 130 7.67 -2.11 6.19
N LEU A 131 6.96 -2.94 5.44
CA LEU A 131 7.40 -4.27 5.05
C LEU A 131 7.35 -4.38 3.53
N TYR A 132 8.37 -4.99 2.95
CA TYR A 132 8.44 -5.32 1.54
C TYR A 132 8.40 -6.84 1.38
N ILE A 133 7.51 -7.34 0.54
CA ILE A 133 7.43 -8.74 0.13
C ILE A 133 7.95 -8.78 -1.30
N GLN A 134 9.06 -9.48 -1.50
CA GLN A 134 9.59 -9.78 -2.81
C GLN A 134 9.16 -11.19 -3.21
N THR A 135 8.41 -11.32 -4.29
CA THR A 135 8.07 -12.63 -4.88
C THR A 135 8.68 -12.85 -6.25
N LYS A 136 9.08 -11.77 -6.93
CA LYS A 136 9.66 -11.79 -8.27
C LYS A 136 11.12 -11.33 -8.27
N GLU A 137 11.92 -11.89 -9.17
CA GLU A 137 13.30 -11.44 -9.38
C GLU A 137 13.36 -10.02 -9.96
N ASP A 138 12.41 -9.65 -10.81
CA ASP A 138 12.33 -8.31 -11.43
C ASP A 138 12.20 -7.18 -10.39
N SER A 139 11.63 -7.49 -9.22
CA SER A 139 11.48 -6.55 -8.10
C SER A 139 12.81 -6.22 -7.40
N ASN A 140 13.93 -6.87 -7.78
CA ASN A 140 15.27 -6.59 -7.25
C ASN A 140 15.68 -5.12 -7.36
N ILE A 141 15.14 -4.39 -8.34
CA ILE A 141 15.38 -2.95 -8.49
C ILE A 141 15.01 -2.14 -7.24
N TRP A 142 14.04 -2.62 -6.45
CA TRP A 142 13.57 -1.97 -5.23
C TRP A 142 14.24 -2.53 -3.97
N VAL A 143 14.78 -3.75 -4.01
CA VAL A 143 15.37 -4.42 -2.84
C VAL A 143 16.50 -3.63 -2.21
N GLU A 144 17.39 -3.04 -3.03
CA GLU A 144 18.47 -2.20 -2.50
C GLU A 144 17.92 -0.93 -1.82
N GLN A 145 16.86 -0.36 -2.37
CA GLN A 145 16.17 0.79 -1.79
C GLN A 145 15.47 0.44 -0.45
N VAL A 146 14.92 -0.78 -0.33
CA VAL A 146 14.34 -1.33 0.91
C VAL A 146 15.42 -1.51 1.98
N LYS A 147 16.57 -2.08 1.61
CA LYS A 147 17.72 -2.30 2.52
C LYS A 147 18.29 -0.99 3.05
N VAL A 148 18.52 0.00 2.18
CA VAL A 148 19.03 1.34 2.57
C VAL A 148 18.09 2.01 3.58
N ARG A 149 16.78 1.74 3.51
CA ARG A 149 15.77 2.28 4.41
C ARG A 149 15.60 1.49 5.70
N GLY A 150 16.30 0.37 5.86
CA GLY A 150 16.16 -0.51 7.01
C GLY A 150 14.78 -1.15 7.13
N TRP A 151 14.05 -1.26 6.03
CA TRP A 151 12.72 -1.86 6.02
C TRP A 151 12.80 -3.37 6.09
N LYS A 152 11.76 -4.00 6.67
CA LYS A 152 11.70 -5.45 6.74
C LYS A 152 11.44 -6.02 5.33
N LEU A 153 12.30 -6.93 4.90
CA LEU A 153 12.18 -7.64 3.62
C LEU A 153 11.80 -9.10 3.90
N ILE A 154 10.76 -9.59 3.23
CA ILE A 154 10.38 -11.01 3.20
C ILE A 154 10.50 -11.50 1.76
N ASN A 155 11.26 -12.58 1.57
CA ASN A 155 11.42 -13.25 0.28
C ASN A 155 10.70 -14.60 0.36
N ASP A 156 9.39 -14.58 0.13
CA ASP A 156 8.53 -15.77 0.19
C ASP A 156 7.27 -15.55 -0.65
N GLU A 157 6.48 -16.60 -0.84
CA GLU A 157 5.16 -16.53 -1.46
C GLU A 157 4.23 -15.61 -0.66
N VAL A 158 3.37 -14.86 -1.38
CA VAL A 158 2.47 -13.87 -0.78
C VAL A 158 1.66 -14.44 0.38
N SER A 159 1.08 -15.62 0.24
CA SER A 159 0.25 -16.23 1.30
C SER A 159 1.03 -16.49 2.59
N LYS A 160 2.28 -16.96 2.50
CA LYS A 160 3.13 -17.22 3.66
C LYS A 160 3.61 -15.92 4.28
N ALA A 161 4.05 -14.98 3.46
CA ALA A 161 4.48 -13.66 3.90
C ALA A 161 3.34 -12.90 4.62
N LEU A 162 2.10 -12.98 4.13
CA LEU A 162 0.95 -12.35 4.77
C LEU A 162 0.58 -12.97 6.12
N ILE A 163 0.85 -14.27 6.34
CA ILE A 163 0.71 -14.87 7.68
C ILE A 163 1.71 -14.22 8.65
N GLU A 164 2.93 -13.95 8.21
CA GLU A 164 3.92 -13.24 9.03
C GLU A 164 3.54 -11.77 9.25
N VAL A 165 3.06 -11.07 8.22
CA VAL A 165 2.51 -9.71 8.34
C VAL A 165 1.43 -9.65 9.42
N ARG A 166 0.45 -10.57 9.38
CA ARG A 166 -0.61 -10.61 10.39
C ARG A 166 -0.05 -10.84 11.80
N LYS A 167 1.01 -11.63 11.98
CA LYS A 167 1.69 -11.81 13.27
C LYS A 167 2.42 -10.56 13.74
N LEU A 168 3.04 -9.81 12.83
CA LEU A 168 3.77 -8.59 13.16
C LEU A 168 2.84 -7.44 13.57
N PHE A 169 1.66 -7.38 12.97
CA PHE A 169 0.67 -6.32 13.19
C PHE A 169 -0.49 -6.72 14.11
N SER A 170 -0.44 -7.93 14.70
CA SER A 170 -1.35 -8.32 15.79
C SER A 170 -0.78 -7.83 17.12
N ALA A 171 -1.15 -6.62 17.50
CA ALA A 171 -0.98 -6.09 18.86
C ALA A 171 -2.30 -6.25 19.64
#